data_AF-A0A3R6IJ84-F1
#
_entry.id   AF-A0A3R6IJ84-F1
#
_cell.length_a   1.000
_cell.length_b   1.000
_cell.length_c   1.000
_cell.angle_alpha   90.00
_cell.angle_beta   90.00
_cell.angle_gamma   90.00
#
_symmetry.space_group_name_H-M   'P 1'
#
loop_
_entity.id
_entity.type
_entity.pdbx_description
1 polymer ?
#
loop_
_entity_poly.entity_id
_entity_poly.type
_entity_poly.pdbx_seq_one_letter_code
_entity_poly.pdbx_strand_id
1 'polypeptide(L)'
;MIGGLYGDDTNETYYRVDFFESDGKTLRDILRNYQYVVNITDVKGRGHESVDVAYKSKSVNMVAETLYWNEAGLGNNVFDGQNILSVSQDSYFFSRDAKTSKEEDNVLNIMTDYKTTATAGKSGWYVEKIVDATDGTTKVGWVDLSPDQGVADNPAEVFLTVEENKTTTERSAIIWIAAGRLRYPVKVTQSLTPALGIQLLDGDGSSKMPITELVFASAAGTAPASQNFTVNWQPKAADLTVTNAAVGAAAFPSGVGEPGGNVTGGNGGTGTITYTVAPAAFTDAELDEKQGGNPFLEKVSKLDFTTTNGVSYASASLFLRQINYNLLSDVNNGGYLLDGQQKTLNVRANFGWTITAVSDPDDILQNNGRGIIGQTGGNNTTTGNTVSFDMMAEDSSVPKSGKIATITFTNTSDGSTYDVKITAVDALYVGRFGGKLAPDANGVWQFERKLYVQSTDETAIAWSTNQTATNVTDPVDGKGNTYKLRSTTYRAANACFSKNDNANTITGVESDNFKWYLPAQKQLLAVYVIHPSFDSNYQFTSSYYWSSTEQSTAGAYPISFISGPRPSYYVNKGQGYRVRCVREISD
;
A
#
# COMPACT_ATOMS: atom_id res chain seq x y z
N MET A 1 -15.04 -17.42 12.68
CA MET A 1 -14.13 -18.48 12.19
C MET A 1 -12.78 -18.26 12.83
N ILE A 2 -12.11 -19.34 13.25
CA ILE A 2 -10.81 -19.26 13.92
C ILE A 2 -9.81 -20.04 13.08
N GLY A 3 -8.74 -19.38 12.64
CA GLY A 3 -7.66 -19.99 11.87
C GLY A 3 -6.44 -20.29 12.74
N GLY A 4 -5.76 -21.40 12.47
CA GLY A 4 -4.51 -21.75 13.16
C GLY A 4 -3.85 -23.03 12.65
N LEU A 5 -2.60 -23.24 13.08
CA LEU A 5 -1.85 -24.48 12.88
C LEU A 5 -2.07 -25.40 14.08
N TYR A 6 -2.31 -26.69 13.82
CA TYR A 6 -2.46 -27.70 14.86
C TYR A 6 -1.43 -28.81 14.67
N GLY A 7 -0.62 -29.08 15.69
CA GLY A 7 0.45 -30.10 15.61
C GLY A 7 1.49 -29.78 14.53
N ASP A 8 1.74 -30.73 13.63
CA ASP A 8 2.75 -30.64 12.56
C ASP A 8 2.20 -30.04 11.24
N ASP A 9 1.07 -29.33 11.31
CA ASP A 9 0.46 -28.72 10.14
C ASP A 9 1.36 -27.65 9.52
N THR A 10 1.51 -27.71 8.19
CA THR A 10 2.29 -26.74 7.41
C THR A 10 1.44 -25.62 6.80
N ASN A 11 0.11 -25.76 6.82
CA ASN A 11 -0.84 -24.80 6.29
C ASN A 11 -1.94 -24.53 7.33
N GLU A 12 -2.40 -23.28 7.41
CA GLU A 12 -3.47 -22.86 8.32
C GLU A 12 -4.76 -23.67 8.09
N THR A 13 -5.40 -24.09 9.18
CA THR A 13 -6.71 -24.75 9.16
C THR A 13 -7.72 -23.97 9.98
N TYR A 14 -9.01 -24.16 9.68
CA TYR A 14 -10.09 -23.31 10.18
C TYR A 14 -11.13 -24.09 10.97
N TYR A 15 -11.55 -23.50 12.09
CA TYR A 15 -12.58 -24.01 12.98
C TYR A 15 -13.80 -23.08 12.97
N ARG A 16 -14.98 -23.69 12.97
CA ARG A 16 -16.25 -22.98 13.09
C ARG A 16 -16.64 -22.86 14.56
N VAL A 17 -16.88 -21.63 15.00
CA VAL A 17 -17.50 -21.30 16.28
C VAL A 17 -18.77 -20.53 15.99
N ASP A 18 -19.87 -21.00 16.57
CA ASP A 18 -21.20 -20.43 16.44
C ASP A 18 -21.59 -19.78 17.78
N PHE A 19 -22.35 -18.69 17.72
CA PHE A 19 -22.95 -18.08 18.91
C PHE A 19 -24.31 -18.73 19.16
N PHE A 20 -24.46 -19.35 20.32
CA PHE A 20 -25.70 -20.00 20.72
C PHE A 20 -26.42 -19.19 21.80
N GLU A 21 -27.74 -19.33 21.85
CA GLU A 21 -28.55 -18.99 23.01
C GLU A 21 -28.13 -19.84 24.23
N SER A 22 -28.60 -19.49 25.43
CA SER A 22 -28.25 -20.21 26.67
C SER A 22 -28.70 -21.68 26.69
N ASP A 23 -29.50 -22.12 25.71
CA ASP A 23 -29.92 -23.51 25.53
C ASP A 23 -28.85 -24.38 24.82
N GLY A 24 -27.77 -23.78 24.32
CA GLY A 24 -26.67 -24.44 23.61
C GLY A 24 -27.07 -25.09 22.27
N LYS A 25 -28.23 -24.74 21.71
CA LYS A 25 -28.79 -25.37 20.51
C LYS A 25 -29.31 -24.36 19.48
N THR A 26 -29.86 -23.25 19.93
CA THR A 26 -30.43 -22.23 19.07
C THR A 26 -29.35 -21.22 18.69
N LEU A 27 -29.16 -20.97 17.39
CA LEU A 27 -28.23 -19.94 16.93
C LEU A 27 -28.76 -18.56 17.33
N ARG A 28 -27.88 -17.74 17.89
CA ARG A 28 -28.16 -16.37 18.30
C ARG A 28 -27.74 -15.39 17.21
N ASP A 29 -28.59 -14.40 16.95
CA ASP A 29 -28.25 -13.25 16.10
C ASP A 29 -27.20 -12.35 16.76
N ILE A 30 -26.30 -11.78 15.95
CA ILE A 30 -25.33 -10.79 16.42
C ILE A 30 -25.99 -9.42 16.46
N LEU A 31 -26.06 -8.86 17.66
CA LEU A 31 -26.72 -7.60 17.96
C LEU A 31 -25.69 -6.48 18.12
N ARG A 32 -26.05 -5.28 17.66
CA ARG A 32 -25.27 -4.06 17.92
C ARG A 32 -25.26 -3.75 19.42
N ASN A 33 -24.12 -3.24 19.91
CA ASN A 33 -23.94 -2.81 21.29
C ASN A 33 -23.83 -3.93 22.34
N TYR A 34 -23.27 -5.06 21.91
CA TYR A 34 -22.95 -6.21 22.76
C TYR A 34 -21.48 -6.55 22.60
N GLN A 35 -20.83 -6.97 23.70
CA GLN A 35 -19.52 -7.60 23.65
C GLN A 35 -19.71 -9.12 23.59
N TYR A 36 -19.07 -9.74 22.59
CA TYR A 36 -19.05 -11.18 22.38
C TYR A 36 -17.64 -11.70 22.70
N VAL A 37 -17.52 -12.49 23.76
CA VAL A 37 -16.25 -13.11 24.14
C VAL A 37 -16.27 -14.58 23.72
N VAL A 38 -15.26 -14.99 22.95
CA VAL A 38 -15.06 -16.39 22.55
C VAL A 38 -13.87 -16.91 23.33
N ASN A 39 -14.12 -17.80 24.28
CA ASN A 39 -13.06 -18.44 25.08
C ASN A 39 -12.77 -19.83 24.52
N ILE A 40 -11.57 -20.03 23.97
CA ILE A 40 -11.14 -21.33 23.44
C ILE A 40 -10.54 -22.12 24.60
N THR A 41 -11.24 -23.16 25.05
CA THR A 41 -10.82 -23.95 26.22
C THR A 41 -10.06 -25.21 25.85
N ASP A 42 -10.22 -25.71 24.62
CA ASP A 42 -9.49 -26.89 24.13
C ASP A 42 -9.49 -26.98 22.60
N VAL A 43 -8.43 -27.56 22.02
CA VAL A 43 -8.32 -27.91 20.60
C VAL A 43 -7.92 -29.38 20.50
N LYS A 44 -8.87 -30.22 20.07
CA LYS A 44 -8.81 -31.68 20.15
C LYS A 44 -8.29 -32.36 18.88
N GLY A 45 -8.03 -31.59 17.83
CA GLY A 45 -7.64 -32.11 16.52
C GLY A 45 -7.56 -31.01 15.48
N ARG A 46 -7.12 -31.38 14.28
CA ARG A 46 -6.99 -30.51 13.11
C ARG A 46 -8.34 -29.89 12.68
N GLY A 47 -8.30 -28.65 12.18
CA GLY A 47 -9.43 -27.94 11.58
C GLY A 47 -9.67 -28.31 10.11
N HIS A 48 -10.46 -27.53 9.40
CA HIS A 48 -10.70 -27.72 7.96
C HIS A 48 -9.75 -26.89 7.09
N GLU A 49 -9.49 -27.37 5.88
CA GLU A 49 -8.53 -26.80 4.92
C GLU A 49 -8.90 -25.42 4.36
N SER A 50 -10.14 -24.95 4.54
CA SER A 50 -10.57 -23.61 4.13
C SER A 50 -11.70 -23.07 4.99
N VAL A 51 -11.85 -21.74 5.00
CA VAL A 51 -12.94 -21.04 5.70
C VAL A 51 -14.31 -21.50 5.19
N ASP A 52 -14.47 -21.69 3.87
CA ASP A 52 -15.74 -22.10 3.26
C ASP A 52 -16.15 -23.53 3.67
N VAL A 53 -15.19 -24.47 3.66
CA VAL A 53 -15.42 -25.85 4.11
C VAL A 53 -15.74 -25.89 5.61
N ALA A 54 -15.01 -25.13 6.43
CA ALA A 54 -15.28 -25.03 7.86
C ALA A 54 -16.67 -24.43 8.14
N TYR A 55 -17.09 -23.41 7.40
CA TYR A 55 -18.40 -22.75 7.56
C TYR A 55 -19.55 -23.72 7.25
N LYS A 56 -19.43 -24.50 6.17
CA LYS A 56 -20.44 -25.49 5.75
C LYS A 56 -20.45 -26.77 6.62
N SER A 57 -19.42 -26.97 7.44
CA SER A 57 -19.27 -28.13 8.32
C SER A 57 -19.85 -27.88 9.72
N LYS A 58 -20.01 -28.95 10.50
CA LYS A 58 -20.34 -28.86 11.94
C LYS A 58 -19.10 -28.42 12.71
N SER A 59 -19.29 -27.71 13.82
CA SER A 59 -18.19 -27.42 14.73
C SER A 59 -17.61 -28.73 15.28
N VAL A 60 -16.33 -28.97 15.00
CA VAL A 60 -15.59 -30.17 15.39
C VAL A 60 -14.20 -29.75 15.88
N ASN A 61 -13.62 -30.56 16.76
CA ASN A 61 -12.23 -30.46 17.22
C ASN A 61 -11.82 -29.17 17.96
N MET A 62 -12.76 -28.26 18.23
CA MET A 62 -12.54 -27.09 19.08
C MET A 62 -13.66 -26.99 20.12
N VAL A 63 -13.28 -26.75 21.37
CA VAL A 63 -14.21 -26.41 22.44
C VAL A 63 -14.07 -24.92 22.71
N ALA A 64 -15.15 -24.18 22.45
CA ALA A 64 -15.19 -22.74 22.69
C ALA A 64 -16.49 -22.39 23.42
N GLU A 65 -16.37 -21.52 24.43
CA GLU A 65 -17.50 -20.93 25.13
C GLU A 65 -17.75 -19.53 24.59
N THR A 66 -19.01 -19.18 24.35
CA THR A 66 -19.39 -17.84 23.88
C THR A 66 -20.20 -17.12 24.96
N LEU A 67 -19.68 -15.98 25.41
CA LEU A 67 -20.35 -15.12 26.39
C LEU A 67 -20.84 -13.85 25.68
N TYR A 68 -22.04 -13.39 26.02
CA TYR A 68 -22.64 -12.17 25.49
C TYR A 68 -23.09 -11.25 26.64
N TRP A 69 -23.04 -9.93 26.42
CA TRP A 69 -23.27 -8.93 27.49
C TRP A 69 -24.15 -7.75 27.02
N ASN A 70 -25.13 -7.32 27.83
CA ASN A 70 -26.03 -6.18 27.54
C ASN A 70 -25.66 -4.88 28.30
N GLU A 71 -26.18 -3.76 27.81
CA GLU A 71 -25.79 -2.38 28.15
C GLU A 71 -26.08 -1.85 29.57
N ALA A 72 -26.63 -2.66 30.47
CA ALA A 72 -26.67 -2.34 31.91
C ALA A 72 -25.67 -3.17 32.73
N GLY A 73 -25.04 -4.16 32.12
CA GLY A 73 -24.09 -5.05 32.76
C GLY A 73 -24.57 -5.63 34.07
N LEU A 74 -25.77 -6.19 34.10
CA LEU A 74 -26.38 -6.84 35.27
C LEU A 74 -26.90 -8.21 34.82
N GLY A 75 -26.06 -9.24 34.91
CA GLY A 75 -26.35 -10.59 34.40
C GLY A 75 -26.71 -11.61 35.48
N ASN A 76 -26.32 -11.34 36.73
CA ASN A 76 -26.38 -12.28 37.83
C ASN A 76 -27.44 -11.88 38.85
N ASN A 77 -28.50 -12.69 38.96
CA ASN A 77 -29.73 -12.27 39.64
C ASN A 77 -30.19 -13.23 40.74
N VAL A 78 -30.73 -12.69 41.84
CA VAL A 78 -31.49 -13.42 42.86
C VAL A 78 -32.89 -12.87 42.90
N PHE A 79 -33.88 -13.76 43.02
CA PHE A 79 -35.30 -13.42 43.06
C PHE A 79 -35.98 -14.11 44.23
N ASP A 80 -36.76 -13.38 45.03
CA ASP A 80 -37.47 -13.90 46.20
C ASP A 80 -38.98 -14.10 45.97
N GLY A 81 -39.43 -13.98 44.72
CA GLY A 81 -40.85 -14.03 44.35
C GLY A 81 -41.48 -12.65 44.18
N GLN A 82 -40.85 -11.59 44.69
CA GLN A 82 -41.38 -10.22 44.62
C GLN A 82 -40.34 -9.18 44.18
N ASN A 83 -39.09 -9.33 44.61
CA ASN A 83 -38.01 -8.39 44.36
C ASN A 83 -36.80 -9.10 43.74
N ILE A 84 -35.99 -8.36 43.01
CA ILE A 84 -34.74 -8.80 42.37
C ILE A 84 -33.53 -8.07 42.97
N LEU A 85 -32.40 -8.79 43.07
CA LEU A 85 -31.07 -8.24 43.29
C LEU A 85 -30.18 -8.71 42.16
N SER A 86 -29.56 -7.78 41.47
CA SER A 86 -28.74 -8.00 40.28
C SER A 86 -27.34 -7.46 40.49
N VAL A 87 -26.34 -8.21 40.05
CA VAL A 87 -24.94 -7.75 39.98
C VAL A 87 -24.35 -7.99 38.59
N SER A 88 -23.29 -7.25 38.25
CA SER A 88 -22.60 -7.38 36.96
C SER A 88 -21.78 -8.66 36.86
N GLN A 89 -21.07 -9.01 37.94
CA GLN A 89 -20.10 -10.10 37.97
C GLN A 89 -20.22 -10.86 39.29
N ASP A 90 -19.99 -12.16 39.24
CA ASP A 90 -20.02 -13.05 40.42
C ASP A 90 -18.64 -13.27 41.01
N SER A 91 -17.58 -12.90 40.29
CA SER A 91 -16.21 -13.13 40.69
C SER A 91 -15.20 -12.15 40.10
N TYR A 92 -14.15 -11.86 40.86
CA TYR A 92 -12.98 -11.08 40.46
C TYR A 92 -11.71 -11.88 40.73
N PHE A 93 -10.75 -11.76 39.82
CA PHE A 93 -9.39 -12.23 40.01
C PHE A 93 -8.41 -11.07 39.90
N PHE A 94 -7.65 -10.83 40.96
CA PHE A 94 -6.62 -9.80 41.00
C PHE A 94 -5.22 -10.42 41.07
N SER A 95 -4.25 -9.76 40.43
CA SER A 95 -2.84 -10.03 40.68
C SER A 95 -2.47 -9.71 42.14
N ARG A 96 -1.22 -9.95 42.50
CA ARG A 96 -0.68 -9.60 43.82
C ARG A 96 -0.86 -8.13 44.19
N ASP A 97 -0.88 -7.24 43.21
CA ASP A 97 -0.84 -5.78 43.42
C ASP A 97 -2.09 -5.25 44.13
N ALA A 98 -1.92 -4.11 44.80
CA ALA A 98 -3.04 -3.38 45.37
C ALA A 98 -3.86 -2.68 44.28
N LYS A 99 -5.18 -2.63 44.47
CA LYS A 99 -6.11 -1.76 43.74
C LYS A 99 -6.69 -0.75 44.73
N THR A 100 -6.32 0.51 44.61
CA THR A 100 -6.68 1.57 45.57
C THR A 100 -7.66 2.60 45.02
N SER A 101 -7.99 2.53 43.74
CA SER A 101 -8.89 3.44 43.04
C SER A 101 -9.75 2.68 42.03
N LYS A 102 -10.82 3.32 41.57
CA LYS A 102 -11.64 2.83 40.46
C LYS A 102 -10.79 2.68 39.19
N GLU A 103 -10.79 1.49 38.62
CA GLU A 103 -10.19 1.08 37.35
C GLU A 103 -11.22 0.22 36.57
N GLU A 104 -10.98 -0.11 35.31
CA GLU A 104 -11.97 -0.84 34.50
C GLU A 104 -12.17 -2.29 34.97
N ASP A 105 -11.12 -2.91 35.52
CA ASP A 105 -11.08 -4.31 35.93
C ASP A 105 -11.55 -4.56 37.38
N ASN A 106 -11.93 -3.50 38.11
CA ASN A 106 -12.43 -3.61 39.49
C ASN A 106 -13.81 -2.97 39.70
N VAL A 107 -14.56 -2.70 38.63
CA VAL A 107 -15.92 -2.13 38.70
C VAL A 107 -16.98 -3.22 38.74
N LEU A 108 -17.95 -3.07 39.65
CA LEU A 108 -19.14 -3.90 39.81
C LEU A 108 -20.39 -3.02 39.67
N ASN A 109 -21.36 -3.43 38.86
CA ASN A 109 -22.67 -2.77 38.86
C ASN A 109 -23.65 -3.56 39.73
N ILE A 110 -24.47 -2.88 40.51
CA ILE A 110 -25.45 -3.48 41.42
C ILE A 110 -26.80 -2.77 41.28
N MET A 111 -27.90 -3.53 41.21
CA MET A 111 -29.26 -3.00 41.20
C MET A 111 -30.19 -3.88 42.03
N THR A 112 -31.19 -3.27 42.66
CA THR A 112 -32.33 -3.98 43.24
C THR A 112 -33.58 -3.13 43.14
N ASP A 113 -34.75 -3.76 43.06
CA ASP A 113 -36.06 -3.10 43.17
C ASP A 113 -36.62 -3.14 44.61
N TYR A 114 -35.87 -3.70 45.57
CA TYR A 114 -36.33 -3.91 46.94
C TYR A 114 -36.64 -2.58 47.66
N LYS A 115 -37.92 -2.37 47.96
CA LYS A 115 -38.43 -1.24 48.76
C LYS A 115 -39.16 -1.76 50.00
N THR A 116 -38.98 -1.07 51.12
CA THR A 116 -39.66 -1.39 52.37
C THR A 116 -40.07 -0.14 53.13
N THR A 117 -41.23 -0.20 53.77
CA THR A 117 -41.76 0.82 54.69
C THR A 117 -41.57 0.44 56.16
N ALA A 118 -40.96 -0.71 56.44
CA ALA A 118 -40.72 -1.17 57.81
C ALA A 118 -39.76 -0.21 58.52
N THR A 119 -40.08 0.15 59.77
CA THR A 119 -39.30 1.12 60.57
C THR A 119 -37.84 0.72 60.77
N ALA A 120 -37.51 -0.57 60.69
CA ALA A 120 -36.13 -1.11 60.75
C ALA A 120 -35.62 -1.63 59.40
N GLY A 121 -36.41 -1.54 58.34
CA GLY A 121 -36.06 -2.00 57.00
C GLY A 121 -35.30 -0.94 56.21
N LYS A 122 -34.28 -1.34 55.46
CA LYS A 122 -33.55 -0.48 54.54
C LYS A 122 -33.99 -0.80 53.10
N SER A 123 -34.48 0.20 52.37
CA SER A 123 -34.71 0.06 50.92
C SER A 123 -33.37 0.11 50.18
N GLY A 124 -33.28 -0.56 49.04
CA GLY A 124 -32.04 -0.66 48.27
C GLY A 124 -31.14 -1.82 48.71
N TRP A 125 -29.88 -1.79 48.26
CA TRP A 125 -28.88 -2.82 48.50
C TRP A 125 -27.78 -2.33 49.44
N TYR A 126 -27.10 -3.26 50.12
CA TYR A 126 -25.94 -2.99 50.97
C TYR A 126 -24.99 -4.19 51.06
N VAL A 127 -23.72 -3.96 51.41
CA VAL A 127 -22.76 -5.00 51.76
C VAL A 127 -23.10 -5.52 53.16
N GLU A 128 -23.54 -6.78 53.27
CA GLU A 128 -23.88 -7.40 54.55
C GLU A 128 -22.63 -7.79 55.33
N LYS A 129 -21.66 -8.42 54.65
CA LYS A 129 -20.39 -8.86 55.24
C LYS A 129 -19.37 -9.16 54.15
N ILE A 130 -18.10 -9.07 54.53
CA ILE A 130 -16.97 -9.51 53.71
C ILE A 130 -16.17 -10.51 54.55
N VAL A 131 -16.06 -11.74 54.06
CA VAL A 131 -15.52 -12.88 54.81
C VAL A 131 -14.51 -13.70 53.99
N ASP A 132 -13.66 -14.45 54.66
CA ASP A 132 -12.74 -15.40 54.02
C ASP A 132 -13.54 -16.47 53.25
N ALA A 133 -13.11 -16.77 52.01
CA ALA A 133 -13.83 -17.70 51.16
C ALA A 133 -13.69 -19.17 51.60
N THR A 134 -12.69 -19.49 52.42
CA THR A 134 -12.40 -20.85 52.90
C THR A 134 -13.38 -21.29 53.98
N ASP A 135 -13.68 -20.40 54.93
CA ASP A 135 -14.57 -20.70 56.06
C ASP A 135 -15.94 -19.99 55.98
N GLY A 136 -16.09 -18.99 55.10
CA GLY A 136 -17.34 -18.25 54.89
C GLY A 136 -17.83 -17.42 56.08
N THR A 137 -16.99 -17.23 57.10
CA THR A 137 -17.39 -16.62 58.39
C THR A 137 -16.39 -15.62 58.94
N THR A 138 -15.08 -15.83 58.78
CA THR A 138 -14.03 -14.95 59.31
C THR A 138 -14.01 -13.64 58.53
N LYS A 139 -14.16 -12.50 59.21
CA LYS A 139 -14.08 -11.18 58.58
C LYS A 139 -12.66 -10.92 58.04
N VAL A 140 -12.58 -10.41 56.81
CA VAL A 140 -11.31 -9.99 56.19
C VAL A 140 -11.27 -8.46 56.03
N GLY A 141 -10.06 -7.89 56.01
CA GLY A 141 -9.84 -6.45 55.85
C GLY A 141 -9.08 -6.04 54.58
N TRP A 142 -8.64 -6.99 53.76
CA TRP A 142 -7.81 -6.72 52.59
C TRP A 142 -8.61 -6.39 51.31
N VAL A 143 -9.92 -6.56 51.33
CA VAL A 143 -10.83 -6.25 50.23
C VAL A 143 -12.00 -5.43 50.75
N ASP A 144 -12.42 -4.44 49.97
CA ASP A 144 -13.56 -3.59 50.27
C ASP A 144 -14.31 -3.21 48.98
N LEU A 145 -15.54 -2.69 49.14
CA LEU A 145 -16.42 -2.25 48.05
C LEU A 145 -16.90 -0.83 48.32
N SER A 146 -16.71 0.08 47.36
CA SER A 146 -17.11 1.49 47.50
C SER A 146 -17.93 1.98 46.30
N PRO A 147 -19.12 2.56 46.52
CA PRO A 147 -19.87 2.60 47.77
C PRO A 147 -20.31 1.22 48.26
N ASP A 148 -20.60 1.09 49.56
CA ASP A 148 -21.02 -0.16 50.23
C ASP A 148 -22.55 -0.31 50.33
N GLN A 149 -23.30 0.63 49.77
CA GLN A 149 -24.77 0.62 49.71
C GLN A 149 -25.30 1.46 48.56
N GLY A 150 -26.53 1.20 48.14
CA GLY A 150 -27.21 1.95 47.08
C GLY A 150 -28.74 1.91 47.20
N VAL A 151 -29.40 2.83 46.50
CA VAL A 151 -30.87 2.99 46.56
C VAL A 151 -31.59 2.03 45.61
N ALA A 152 -32.87 1.74 45.89
CA ALA A 152 -33.70 0.91 45.03
C ALA A 152 -33.99 1.57 43.67
N ASP A 153 -34.21 0.73 42.65
CA ASP A 153 -34.50 1.09 41.25
C ASP A 153 -33.44 1.96 40.55
N ASN A 154 -32.23 2.04 41.11
CA ASN A 154 -31.13 2.78 40.51
C ASN A 154 -29.90 1.88 40.40
N PRO A 155 -29.47 1.50 39.19
CA PRO A 155 -28.18 0.86 38.99
C PRO A 155 -27.07 1.73 39.60
N ALA A 156 -26.29 1.12 40.48
CA ALA A 156 -25.16 1.75 41.12
C ALA A 156 -23.88 1.11 40.60
N GLU A 157 -23.00 1.95 40.05
CA GLU A 157 -21.63 1.58 39.72
C GLU A 157 -20.78 1.72 40.98
N VAL A 158 -20.11 0.64 41.37
CA VAL A 158 -19.24 0.55 42.53
C VAL A 158 -17.90 -0.03 42.11
N PHE A 159 -16.87 0.08 42.95
CA PHE A 159 -15.57 -0.51 42.66
C PHE A 159 -14.96 -1.19 43.87
N LEU A 160 -14.19 -2.24 43.60
CA LEU A 160 -13.48 -3.03 44.59
C LEU A 160 -12.09 -2.43 44.82
N THR A 161 -11.71 -2.28 46.09
CA THR A 161 -10.31 -2.04 46.45
C THR A 161 -9.73 -3.29 47.08
N VAL A 162 -8.49 -3.63 46.71
CA VAL A 162 -7.73 -4.72 47.33
C VAL A 162 -6.36 -4.22 47.79
N GLU A 163 -5.92 -4.65 48.97
CA GLU A 163 -4.55 -4.44 49.42
C GLU A 163 -3.58 -5.35 48.66
N GLU A 164 -2.27 -5.04 48.67
CA GLU A 164 -1.27 -5.95 48.10
C GLU A 164 -1.27 -7.29 48.86
N ASN A 165 -1.23 -8.42 48.14
CA ASN A 165 -1.06 -9.73 48.75
C ASN A 165 0.40 -9.96 49.17
N LYS A 166 0.74 -9.56 50.39
CA LYS A 166 2.07 -9.79 51.01
C LYS A 166 2.18 -11.15 51.72
N THR A 167 1.16 -12.00 51.60
CA THR A 167 1.16 -13.32 52.22
C THR A 167 1.98 -14.32 51.39
N THR A 168 2.10 -15.56 51.86
CA THR A 168 2.80 -16.64 51.13
C THR A 168 1.83 -17.57 50.38
N THR A 169 0.53 -17.28 50.38
CA THR A 169 -0.50 -18.08 49.71
C THR A 169 -1.44 -17.18 48.92
N GLU A 170 -2.09 -17.73 47.90
CA GLU A 170 -3.25 -17.04 47.32
C GLU A 170 -4.32 -16.87 48.39
N ARG A 171 -5.06 -15.75 48.33
CA ARG A 171 -6.13 -15.44 49.29
C ARG A 171 -7.44 -15.20 48.56
N SER A 172 -8.55 -15.52 49.21
CA SER A 172 -9.88 -15.33 48.61
C SER A 172 -10.90 -14.88 49.64
N ALA A 173 -11.84 -14.05 49.22
CA ALA A 173 -12.92 -13.50 50.04
C ALA A 173 -14.25 -13.59 49.32
N ILE A 174 -15.34 -13.47 50.08
CA ILE A 174 -16.71 -13.36 49.59
C ILE A 174 -17.29 -12.05 50.11
N ILE A 175 -17.69 -11.17 49.19
CA ILE A 175 -18.49 -9.98 49.47
C ILE A 175 -19.96 -10.37 49.35
N TRP A 176 -20.70 -10.33 50.46
CA TRP A 176 -22.13 -10.63 50.46
C TRP A 176 -22.96 -9.36 50.25
N ILE A 177 -23.59 -9.24 49.08
CA ILE A 177 -24.53 -8.17 48.76
C ILE A 177 -25.93 -8.57 49.19
N ALA A 178 -26.65 -7.66 49.84
CA ALA A 178 -27.95 -7.91 50.43
C ALA A 178 -28.99 -6.86 50.06
N ALA A 179 -30.24 -7.30 49.86
CA ALA A 179 -31.41 -6.45 49.74
C ALA A 179 -32.62 -7.19 50.35
N GLY A 180 -33.12 -6.75 51.50
CA GLY A 180 -34.18 -7.48 52.21
C GLY A 180 -33.76 -8.91 52.58
N ARG A 181 -34.41 -9.91 51.99
CA ARG A 181 -34.07 -11.35 52.13
C ARG A 181 -33.12 -11.87 51.05
N LEU A 182 -32.88 -11.09 50.00
CA LEU A 182 -32.00 -11.45 48.89
C LEU A 182 -30.56 -11.35 49.32
N ARG A 183 -29.74 -12.33 48.93
CA ARG A 183 -28.30 -12.39 49.19
C ARG A 183 -27.58 -12.88 47.95
N TYR A 184 -26.57 -12.16 47.50
CA TYR A 184 -25.71 -12.57 46.39
C TYR A 184 -24.22 -12.52 46.79
N PRO A 185 -23.47 -13.62 46.67
CA PRO A 185 -22.04 -13.65 46.95
C PRO A 185 -21.23 -13.22 45.71
N VAL A 186 -20.30 -12.28 45.89
CA VAL A 186 -19.27 -11.95 44.90
C VAL A 186 -17.93 -12.46 45.41
N LYS A 187 -17.31 -13.39 44.68
CA LYS A 187 -16.04 -14.01 45.05
C LYS A 187 -14.86 -13.15 44.58
N VAL A 188 -13.88 -12.91 45.44
CA VAL A 188 -12.66 -12.19 45.08
C VAL A 188 -11.47 -13.07 45.36
N THR A 189 -10.65 -13.36 44.36
CA THR A 189 -9.41 -14.12 44.50
C THR A 189 -8.23 -13.22 44.16
N GLN A 190 -7.17 -13.28 44.98
CA GLN A 190 -5.96 -12.53 44.77
C GLN A 190 -4.72 -13.44 44.78
N SER A 191 -3.95 -13.38 43.70
CA SER A 191 -2.78 -14.23 43.48
C SER A 191 -1.54 -13.75 44.24
N LEU A 192 -0.44 -14.51 44.13
CA LEU A 192 0.92 -14.13 44.55
C LEU A 192 1.76 -13.54 43.40
N THR A 193 1.27 -13.65 42.16
CA THR A 193 1.96 -13.16 40.97
C THR A 193 1.61 -11.69 40.72
N PRO A 194 2.58 -10.76 40.65
CA PRO A 194 2.30 -9.38 40.29
C PRO A 194 1.83 -9.26 38.84
N ALA A 195 1.02 -8.25 38.55
CA ALA A 195 0.48 -7.95 37.24
C ALA A 195 1.60 -7.79 36.22
N LEU A 196 1.38 -8.29 35.03
CA LEU A 196 2.36 -8.26 33.97
C LEU A 196 1.66 -8.10 32.63
N GLY A 197 2.03 -7.06 31.89
CA GLY A 197 1.46 -6.80 30.58
C GLY A 197 1.94 -5.50 29.98
N ILE A 198 1.86 -5.40 28.66
CA ILE A 198 2.10 -4.18 27.90
C ILE A 198 0.95 -4.02 26.92
N GLN A 199 0.45 -2.80 26.79
CA GLN A 199 -0.56 -2.43 25.80
C GLN A 199 -0.06 -1.23 25.02
N LEU A 200 -0.18 -1.32 23.69
CA LEU A 200 0.13 -0.25 22.75
C LEU A 200 -1.20 0.30 22.24
N LEU A 201 -1.43 1.59 22.43
CA LEU A 201 -2.67 2.27 22.07
C LEU A 201 -2.39 3.36 21.05
N ASP A 202 -3.30 3.52 20.10
CA ASP A 202 -3.27 4.64 19.17
C ASP A 202 -3.50 5.97 19.92
N GLY A 203 -2.90 7.05 19.41
CA GLY A 203 -3.10 8.41 19.91
C GLY A 203 -2.45 8.71 21.26
N ASP A 204 -3.14 9.52 22.07
CA ASP A 204 -2.73 9.95 23.42
C ASP A 204 -3.27 9.01 24.53
N GLY A 205 -3.78 7.84 24.15
CA GLY A 205 -4.41 6.88 25.06
C GLY A 205 -5.88 7.16 25.36
N SER A 206 -6.45 8.26 24.83
CA SER A 206 -7.91 8.47 24.86
C SER A 206 -8.64 7.47 23.95
N SER A 207 -8.04 7.11 22.82
CA SER A 207 -8.41 5.96 22.01
C SER A 207 -7.94 4.68 22.68
N LYS A 208 -8.88 3.82 23.10
CA LYS A 208 -8.59 2.47 23.62
C LYS A 208 -8.28 1.45 22.51
N MET A 209 -7.98 1.90 21.30
CA MET A 209 -7.75 1.02 20.15
C MET A 209 -6.31 0.51 20.17
N PRO A 210 -6.09 -0.82 20.20
CA PRO A 210 -4.75 -1.38 20.08
C PRO A 210 -4.10 -0.97 18.75
N ILE A 211 -2.80 -0.72 18.78
CA ILE A 211 -2.03 -0.36 17.59
C ILE A 211 -0.83 -1.28 17.41
N THR A 212 -0.54 -1.64 16.17
CA THR A 212 0.59 -2.50 15.79
C THR A 212 1.54 -1.83 14.79
N GLU A 213 1.12 -0.75 14.15
CA GLU A 213 1.90 -0.02 13.16
C GLU A 213 1.50 1.47 13.10
N LEU A 214 2.49 2.34 12.93
CA LEU A 214 2.32 3.72 12.51
C LEU A 214 2.88 3.91 11.10
N VAL A 215 2.04 4.40 10.19
CA VAL A 215 2.39 4.60 8.78
C VAL A 215 2.47 6.09 8.45
N PHE A 216 3.63 6.54 7.99
CA PHE A 216 3.93 7.91 7.59
C PHE A 216 4.11 7.96 6.06
N ALA A 217 3.03 8.27 5.34
CA ALA A 217 3.10 8.52 3.91
C ALA A 217 3.65 9.92 3.65
N SER A 218 4.75 10.02 2.91
CA SER A 218 5.39 11.32 2.62
C SER A 218 6.03 11.32 1.24
N ALA A 219 5.90 12.45 0.54
CA ALA A 219 6.59 12.71 -0.72
C ALA A 219 7.94 13.41 -0.49
N ALA A 220 8.69 13.64 -1.57
CA ALA A 220 9.89 14.48 -1.51
C ALA A 220 9.54 15.89 -1.00
N GLY A 221 10.33 16.41 -0.04
CA GLY A 221 10.21 17.78 0.47
C GLY A 221 8.95 18.10 1.28
N THR A 222 8.00 17.16 1.43
CA THR A 222 6.77 17.34 2.22
C THR A 222 6.75 16.38 3.39
N ALA A 223 6.89 16.91 4.61
CA ALA A 223 6.89 16.09 5.81
C ALA A 223 5.48 15.52 6.09
N PRO A 224 5.38 14.26 6.53
CA PRO A 224 4.12 13.68 6.97
C PRO A 224 3.64 14.33 8.28
N ALA A 225 2.35 14.17 8.59
CA ALA A 225 1.81 14.59 9.88
C ALA A 225 2.44 13.79 11.03
N SER A 226 2.68 14.45 12.16
CA SER A 226 3.09 13.78 13.39
C SER A 226 1.98 12.86 13.89
N GLN A 227 2.37 11.70 14.43
CA GLN A 227 1.44 10.74 15.01
C GLN A 227 1.85 10.42 16.44
N ASN A 228 0.86 10.10 17.27
CA ASN A 228 1.06 9.73 18.67
C ASN A 228 0.69 8.26 18.88
N PHE A 229 1.36 7.63 19.83
CA PHE A 229 0.90 6.37 20.41
C PHE A 229 1.27 6.33 21.89
N THR A 230 0.50 5.56 22.66
CA THR A 230 0.69 5.40 24.10
C THR A 230 1.08 3.97 24.43
N VAL A 231 2.05 3.83 25.34
CA VAL A 231 2.46 2.55 25.91
C VAL A 231 2.02 2.53 27.35
N ASN A 232 1.19 1.55 27.71
CA ASN A 232 0.77 1.26 29.07
C ASN A 232 1.36 -0.08 29.51
N TRP A 233 1.88 -0.19 30.73
CA TRP A 233 2.41 -1.45 31.22
C TRP A 233 2.13 -1.69 32.71
N GLN A 234 2.19 -2.97 33.06
CA GLN A 234 2.12 -3.47 34.42
C GLN A 234 3.34 -4.35 34.71
N PRO A 235 3.93 -4.27 35.92
CA PRO A 235 3.54 -3.37 37.01
C PRO A 235 3.84 -1.88 36.69
N LYS A 236 2.98 -0.95 37.14
CA LYS A 236 3.14 0.49 36.81
C LYS A 236 4.50 1.07 37.21
N ALA A 237 5.15 0.54 38.24
CA ALA A 237 6.45 0.98 38.72
C ALA A 237 7.65 0.25 38.09
N ALA A 238 7.41 -0.77 37.27
CA ALA A 238 8.48 -1.56 36.66
C ALA A 238 9.20 -0.78 35.55
N ASP A 239 10.47 -1.12 35.33
CA ASP A 239 11.23 -0.61 34.20
C ASP A 239 10.64 -1.14 32.88
N LEU A 240 10.73 -0.32 31.84
CA LEU A 240 10.36 -0.68 30.47
C LEU A 240 11.60 -0.55 29.57
N THR A 241 12.03 -1.65 28.98
CA THR A 241 13.11 -1.66 27.98
C THR A 241 12.52 -1.53 26.59
N VAL A 242 13.04 -0.59 25.80
CA VAL A 242 12.64 -0.36 24.41
C VAL A 242 13.84 -0.56 23.50
N THR A 243 13.73 -1.48 22.56
CA THR A 243 14.71 -1.65 21.47
C THR A 243 14.10 -1.21 20.16
N ASN A 244 14.86 -0.47 19.37
CA ASN A 244 14.49 -0.03 18.02
C ASN A 244 15.45 -0.70 17.03
N ALA A 245 14.91 -1.58 16.18
CA ALA A 245 15.67 -2.33 15.20
C ALA A 245 15.18 -2.05 13.78
N ALA A 246 16.11 -1.80 12.86
CA ALA A 246 15.80 -1.65 11.44
C ALA A 246 15.20 -2.94 10.86
N VAL A 247 14.22 -2.79 9.97
CA VAL A 247 13.62 -3.89 9.23
C VAL A 247 13.86 -3.66 7.74
N GLY A 248 14.51 -4.62 7.08
CA GLY A 248 14.89 -4.48 5.68
C GLY A 248 16.12 -3.59 5.47
N ALA A 249 16.22 -2.99 4.29
CA ALA A 249 17.42 -2.28 3.86
C ALA A 249 17.54 -0.85 4.42
N ALA A 250 16.42 -0.21 4.73
CA ALA A 250 16.39 1.17 5.21
C ALA A 250 15.64 1.27 6.54
N ALA A 251 16.31 1.76 7.56
CA ALA A 251 15.75 1.96 8.89
C ALA A 251 14.81 3.18 8.91
N PHE A 252 13.80 3.17 9.78
CA PHE A 252 13.04 4.37 10.11
C PHE A 252 14.00 5.48 10.63
N PRO A 253 13.77 6.77 10.31
CA PRO A 253 14.64 7.85 10.77
C PRO A 253 14.82 7.87 12.29
N SER A 254 16.01 8.25 12.75
CA SER A 254 16.29 8.42 14.17
C SER A 254 16.22 9.88 14.61
N GLY A 255 15.98 10.10 15.91
CA GLY A 255 15.87 11.43 16.52
C GLY A 255 14.58 12.18 16.16
N VAL A 256 13.53 11.46 15.77
CA VAL A 256 12.23 11.99 15.32
C VAL A 256 11.12 11.75 16.33
N GLY A 257 11.47 11.41 17.57
CA GLY A 257 10.55 11.12 18.67
C GLY A 257 10.20 9.63 18.81
N GLU A 258 10.85 8.77 18.03
CA GLU A 258 10.80 7.33 18.23
C GLU A 258 11.43 6.93 19.57
N PRO A 259 10.84 5.99 20.32
CA PRO A 259 11.39 5.59 21.60
C PRO A 259 12.63 4.70 21.44
N GLY A 260 13.51 4.79 22.43
CA GLY A 260 14.65 3.89 22.58
C GLY A 260 15.22 3.91 23.99
N GLY A 261 15.87 2.82 24.38
CA GLY A 261 16.52 2.69 25.69
C GLY A 261 15.56 2.25 26.79
N ASN A 262 15.96 2.50 28.05
CA ASN A 262 15.21 2.06 29.22
C ASN A 262 14.45 3.24 29.85
N VAL A 263 13.17 3.04 30.12
CA VAL A 263 12.37 3.89 31.00
C VAL A 263 12.45 3.28 32.40
N THR A 264 13.02 4.01 33.35
CA THR A 264 13.21 3.53 34.72
C THR A 264 12.08 3.95 35.65
N GLY A 265 11.81 3.13 36.67
CA GLY A 265 10.84 3.42 37.73
C GLY A 265 9.43 3.66 37.23
N GLY A 266 9.03 3.03 36.12
CA GLY A 266 7.64 3.09 35.68
C GLY A 266 7.17 4.45 35.17
N ASN A 267 8.09 5.31 34.69
CA ASN A 267 7.80 6.72 34.39
C ASN A 267 7.14 7.44 35.59
N GLY A 268 7.83 7.44 36.73
CA GLY A 268 7.30 7.99 37.98
C GLY A 268 6.19 7.13 38.60
N GLY A 269 6.20 5.82 38.36
CA GLY A 269 5.20 4.87 38.84
C GLY A 269 3.85 4.94 38.13
N THR A 270 3.75 5.66 37.02
CA THR A 270 2.51 5.81 36.26
C THR A 270 2.24 4.61 35.35
N GLY A 271 3.28 3.92 34.90
CA GLY A 271 3.17 2.79 33.97
C GLY A 271 2.62 3.19 32.61
N THR A 272 2.76 4.45 32.24
CA THR A 272 2.27 4.99 30.96
C THR A 272 3.21 6.01 30.38
N ILE A 273 3.37 6.04 29.06
CA ILE A 273 4.08 7.08 28.33
C ILE A 273 3.46 7.25 26.95
N THR A 274 3.34 8.49 26.51
CA THR A 274 2.91 8.82 25.14
C THR A 274 4.10 9.34 24.35
N TYR A 275 4.31 8.77 23.17
CA TYR A 275 5.35 9.18 22.24
C TYR A 275 4.72 9.93 21.07
N THR A 276 5.38 11.01 20.63
CA THR A 276 5.03 11.76 19.43
C THR A 276 6.13 11.57 18.40
N VAL A 277 5.80 10.95 17.28
CA VAL A 277 6.75 10.62 16.20
C VAL A 277 6.50 11.53 15.00
N ALA A 278 7.55 12.18 14.51
CA ALA A 278 7.50 13.20 13.48
C ALA A 278 8.69 13.11 12.52
N PRO A 279 8.70 12.14 11.58
CA PRO A 279 9.80 12.00 10.63
C PRO A 279 9.84 13.18 9.64
N ALA A 280 11.04 13.50 9.15
CA ALA A 280 11.20 14.47 8.06
C ALA A 280 10.71 13.90 6.72
N ALA A 281 10.48 14.77 5.74
CA ALA A 281 10.21 14.35 4.36
C ALA A 281 11.36 13.51 3.78
N PHE A 282 11.07 12.69 2.77
CA PHE A 282 12.13 12.18 1.91
C PHE A 282 12.82 13.32 1.16
N THR A 283 14.10 13.14 0.87
CA THR A 283 14.85 14.03 -0.03
C THR A 283 14.70 13.57 -1.47
N ASP A 284 14.90 14.48 -2.43
CA ASP A 284 14.90 14.13 -3.86
C ASP A 284 15.97 13.08 -4.19
N ALA A 285 17.14 13.17 -3.56
CA ALA A 285 18.25 12.23 -3.79
C ALA A 285 17.91 10.80 -3.33
N GLU A 286 17.13 10.65 -2.26
CA GLU A 286 16.67 9.33 -1.79
C GLU A 286 15.68 8.67 -2.75
N LEU A 287 14.96 9.46 -3.55
CA LEU A 287 13.90 8.99 -4.44
C LEU A 287 14.30 8.96 -5.92
N ASP A 288 15.37 9.64 -6.34
CA ASP A 288 15.81 9.71 -7.74
C ASP A 288 16.64 8.48 -8.15
N GLU A 289 16.04 7.58 -8.95
CA GLU A 289 16.73 6.39 -9.51
C GLU A 289 18.01 6.74 -10.26
N LYS A 290 18.08 7.94 -10.90
CA LYS A 290 19.27 8.36 -11.66
C LYS A 290 20.46 8.67 -10.75
N GLN A 291 20.20 8.94 -9.47
CA GLN A 291 21.21 9.18 -8.44
C GLN A 291 21.46 7.95 -7.56
N GLY A 292 20.83 6.81 -7.87
CA GLY A 292 20.89 5.58 -7.07
C GLY A 292 19.88 5.53 -5.92
N GLY A 293 18.93 6.47 -5.87
CA GLY A 293 17.79 6.45 -4.95
C GLY A 293 16.73 5.41 -5.34
N ASN A 294 15.69 5.29 -4.52
CA ASN A 294 14.55 4.41 -4.75
C ASN A 294 13.24 5.23 -4.76
N PRO A 295 12.54 5.36 -5.89
CA PRO A 295 11.31 6.14 -6.01
C PRO A 295 10.14 5.52 -5.27
N PHE A 296 10.28 4.28 -4.82
CA PHE A 296 9.32 3.55 -4.01
C PHE A 296 9.87 3.29 -2.59
N LEU A 297 10.78 4.15 -2.12
CA LEU A 297 11.50 3.96 -0.86
C LEU A 297 10.53 3.77 0.31
N GLU A 298 10.89 2.78 1.12
CA GLU A 298 10.25 2.46 2.37
C GLU A 298 11.32 2.34 3.45
N LYS A 299 11.08 2.97 4.60
CA LYS A 299 11.93 2.94 5.77
C LYS A 299 11.16 2.32 6.93
N VAL A 300 11.64 1.21 7.48
CA VAL A 300 10.91 0.46 8.51
C VAL A 300 11.80 0.18 9.70
N SER A 301 11.25 0.36 10.88
CA SER A 301 11.82 -0.13 12.13
C SER A 301 10.78 -0.84 12.97
N LYS A 302 11.21 -1.83 13.74
CA LYS A 302 10.43 -2.52 14.75
C LYS A 302 10.85 -2.01 16.13
N LEU A 303 9.89 -1.51 16.88
CA LEU A 303 10.02 -1.21 18.29
C LEU A 303 9.59 -2.45 19.08
N ASP A 304 10.44 -2.91 19.98
CA ASP A 304 10.13 -3.99 20.92
C ASP A 304 10.18 -3.43 22.34
N PHE A 305 9.06 -3.56 23.04
CA PHE A 305 8.86 -3.14 24.41
C PHE A 305 8.91 -4.37 25.30
N THR A 306 9.68 -4.33 26.39
CA THR A 306 9.77 -5.43 27.36
C THR A 306 9.70 -4.90 28.77
N THR A 307 8.88 -5.52 29.62
CA THR A 307 8.77 -5.21 31.05
C THR A 307 8.83 -6.52 31.85
N THR A 308 9.06 -6.42 33.16
CA THR A 308 9.13 -7.58 34.05
C THR A 308 8.49 -7.29 35.39
N ASN A 309 7.89 -8.32 35.98
CA ASN A 309 7.46 -8.29 37.38
C ASN A 309 8.50 -8.96 38.32
N GLY A 310 9.72 -9.22 37.83
CA GLY A 310 10.77 -9.93 38.57
C GLY A 310 10.66 -11.46 38.54
N VAL A 311 9.56 -12.01 38.03
CA VAL A 311 9.33 -13.46 37.88
C VAL A 311 9.26 -13.85 36.40
N SER A 312 8.64 -13.02 35.58
CA SER A 312 8.41 -13.24 34.16
C SER A 312 8.52 -11.93 33.38
N TYR A 313 8.46 -12.03 32.06
CA TYR A 313 8.55 -10.89 31.15
C TYR A 313 7.30 -10.82 30.27
N ALA A 314 6.88 -9.59 29.95
CA ALA A 314 5.90 -9.32 28.90
C ALA A 314 6.56 -8.50 27.81
N SER A 315 6.14 -8.73 26.57
CA SER A 315 6.59 -7.97 25.41
C SER A 315 5.43 -7.57 24.51
N ALA A 316 5.61 -6.44 23.84
CA ALA A 316 4.75 -5.95 22.76
C ALA A 316 5.61 -5.27 21.70
N SER A 317 5.11 -5.20 20.46
CA SER A 317 5.87 -4.62 19.35
C SER A 317 5.03 -3.64 18.54
N LEU A 318 5.69 -2.59 18.03
CA LEU A 318 5.11 -1.62 17.11
C LEU A 318 6.02 -1.45 15.89
N PHE A 319 5.46 -1.42 14.69
CA PHE A 319 6.21 -1.02 13.50
C PHE A 319 6.11 0.50 13.27
N LEU A 320 7.24 1.14 13.01
CA LEU A 320 7.29 2.49 12.44
C LEU A 320 7.64 2.36 10.97
N ARG A 321 6.76 2.85 10.09
CA ARG A 321 6.90 2.76 8.64
C ARG A 321 6.77 4.13 8.01
N GLN A 322 7.79 4.57 7.29
CA GLN A 322 7.71 5.73 6.40
C GLN A 322 7.75 5.24 4.96
N ILE A 323 6.80 5.67 4.13
CA ILE A 323 6.64 5.17 2.76
C ILE A 323 6.40 6.33 1.77
N ASN A 324 7.11 6.29 0.64
CA ASN A 324 6.81 7.15 -0.51
C ASN A 324 5.90 6.40 -1.47
N TYR A 325 4.59 6.65 -1.40
CA TYR A 325 3.69 6.13 -2.43
C TYR A 325 3.98 6.81 -3.76
N ASN A 326 4.32 6.01 -4.76
CA ASN A 326 4.66 6.55 -6.08
C ASN A 326 4.18 5.65 -7.21
N LEU A 327 4.00 6.26 -8.37
CA LEU A 327 3.65 5.61 -9.62
C LEU A 327 4.52 6.17 -10.74
N LEU A 328 5.25 5.28 -11.41
CA LEU A 328 6.07 5.60 -12.56
C LEU A 328 5.55 4.82 -13.77
N SER A 329 5.69 5.40 -14.97
CA SER A 329 5.40 4.69 -16.22
C SER A 329 6.59 4.77 -17.17
N ASP A 330 6.68 3.80 -18.07
CA ASP A 330 7.61 3.82 -19.21
C ASP A 330 7.01 4.54 -20.44
N VAL A 331 6.09 5.48 -20.20
CA VAL A 331 5.40 6.23 -21.24
C VAL A 331 6.40 6.79 -22.27
N ASN A 332 6.08 6.62 -23.55
CA ASN A 332 6.99 7.05 -24.61
C ASN A 332 7.01 8.59 -24.69
N ASN A 333 8.08 9.19 -24.17
CA ASN A 333 8.30 10.64 -24.21
C ASN A 333 8.46 11.20 -25.64
N GLY A 334 8.71 10.34 -26.63
CA GLY A 334 8.68 10.67 -28.06
C GLY A 334 7.27 10.71 -28.67
N GLY A 335 6.24 10.34 -27.89
CA GLY A 335 4.84 10.29 -28.30
C GLY A 335 4.41 8.96 -28.94
N TYR A 336 3.11 8.81 -29.12
CA TYR A 336 2.46 7.66 -29.73
C TYR A 336 1.81 8.05 -31.06
N LEU A 337 1.95 7.17 -32.05
CA LEU A 337 1.53 7.46 -33.42
C LEU A 337 0.03 7.26 -33.57
N LEU A 338 -0.60 8.13 -34.37
CA LEU A 338 -2.00 7.99 -34.76
C LEU A 338 -2.17 6.92 -35.86
N ASP A 339 -1.81 5.68 -35.56
CA ASP A 339 -1.84 4.56 -36.53
C ASP A 339 -3.06 3.64 -36.36
N GLY A 340 -3.99 4.02 -35.49
CA GLY A 340 -5.17 3.19 -35.20
C GLY A 340 -4.84 1.91 -34.42
N GLN A 341 -3.59 1.71 -33.97
CA GLN A 341 -3.16 0.47 -33.34
C GLN A 341 -3.18 0.56 -31.81
N GLN A 342 -3.26 -0.62 -31.20
CA GLN A 342 -3.02 -0.79 -29.78
C GLN A 342 -1.57 -0.47 -29.43
N LYS A 343 -1.39 0.30 -28.36
CA LYS A 343 -0.14 0.62 -27.72
C LYS A 343 -0.18 0.17 -26.27
N THR A 344 1.00 0.04 -25.68
CA THR A 344 1.14 -0.38 -24.29
C THR A 344 2.11 0.54 -23.56
N LEU A 345 1.91 0.65 -22.24
CA LEU A 345 2.90 1.13 -21.30
C LEU A 345 2.88 0.23 -20.07
N ASN A 346 3.99 0.16 -19.34
CA ASN A 346 4.08 -0.48 -18.04
C ASN A 346 4.05 0.56 -16.93
N VAL A 347 3.27 0.27 -15.89
CA VAL A 347 3.10 1.11 -14.71
C VAL A 347 3.71 0.42 -13.50
N ARG A 348 4.75 1.03 -12.94
CA ARG A 348 5.39 0.59 -11.69
C ARG A 348 4.79 1.36 -10.52
N ALA A 349 4.36 0.65 -9.48
CA ALA A 349 3.79 1.26 -8.27
C ALA A 349 4.05 0.38 -7.04
N ASN A 350 4.08 0.98 -5.85
CA ASN A 350 4.14 0.27 -4.56
C ASN A 350 2.79 0.14 -3.85
N PHE A 351 1.70 0.39 -4.57
CA PHE A 351 0.32 0.33 -4.08
C PHE A 351 -0.60 -0.27 -5.16
N GLY A 352 -1.78 -0.73 -4.74
CA GLY A 352 -2.84 -1.13 -5.66
C GLY A 352 -3.44 0.10 -6.33
N TRP A 353 -3.66 0.05 -7.64
CA TRP A 353 -4.17 1.20 -8.39
C TRP A 353 -5.31 0.83 -9.32
N THR A 354 -6.15 1.81 -9.63
CA THR A 354 -7.23 1.71 -10.63
C THR A 354 -7.18 2.93 -11.55
N ILE A 355 -7.38 2.74 -12.86
CA ILE A 355 -7.60 3.85 -13.79
C ILE A 355 -9.02 4.36 -13.57
N THR A 356 -9.16 5.57 -13.04
CA THR A 356 -10.47 6.14 -12.67
C THR A 356 -10.97 7.18 -13.67
N ALA A 357 -10.07 7.81 -14.42
CA ALA A 357 -10.43 8.79 -15.42
C ALA A 357 -9.46 8.79 -16.60
N VAL A 358 -9.99 9.19 -17.75
CA VAL A 358 -9.22 9.58 -18.93
C VAL A 358 -9.77 10.91 -19.43
N SER A 359 -8.88 11.90 -19.59
CA SER A 359 -9.18 13.19 -20.20
C SER A 359 -8.51 13.26 -21.56
N ASP A 360 -9.30 13.19 -22.63
CA ASP A 360 -8.84 13.23 -24.02
C ASP A 360 -9.67 14.26 -24.82
N PRO A 361 -9.33 15.55 -24.74
CA PRO A 361 -10.12 16.63 -25.35
C PRO A 361 -9.98 16.71 -26.88
N ASP A 362 -8.96 16.06 -27.45
CA ASP A 362 -8.64 16.09 -28.87
C ASP A 362 -8.92 14.73 -29.56
N ASP A 363 -9.54 13.80 -28.84
CA ASP A 363 -9.88 12.44 -29.29
C ASP A 363 -8.68 11.75 -29.94
N ILE A 364 -7.52 11.70 -29.26
CA ILE A 364 -6.33 10.98 -29.77
C ILE A 364 -6.36 9.49 -29.45
N LEU A 365 -7.22 9.08 -28.52
CA LEU A 365 -7.47 7.69 -28.13
C LEU A 365 -8.83 7.23 -28.66
N GLN A 366 -8.94 5.95 -29.02
CA GLN A 366 -10.22 5.39 -29.43
C GLN A 366 -11.22 5.43 -28.28
N ASN A 367 -12.50 5.73 -28.58
CA ASN A 367 -13.57 5.89 -27.58
C ASN A 367 -13.21 6.88 -26.45
N ASN A 368 -12.36 7.87 -26.76
CA ASN A 368 -11.84 8.87 -25.81
C ASN A 368 -11.16 8.20 -24.60
N GLY A 369 -10.55 7.03 -24.83
CA GLY A 369 -9.90 6.21 -23.82
C GLY A 369 -10.84 5.61 -22.76
N ARG A 370 -12.17 5.67 -22.92
CA ARG A 370 -13.09 5.13 -21.90
C ARG A 370 -12.95 3.62 -21.69
N GLY A 371 -12.45 2.89 -22.68
CA GLY A 371 -12.26 1.43 -22.61
C GLY A 371 -11.19 0.97 -21.61
N ILE A 372 -10.32 1.87 -21.13
CA ILE A 372 -9.28 1.53 -20.16
C ILE A 372 -9.66 1.88 -18.70
N ILE A 373 -10.77 2.59 -18.50
CA ILE A 373 -11.27 2.93 -17.16
C ILE A 373 -11.68 1.64 -16.45
N GLY A 374 -11.27 1.50 -15.19
CA GLY A 374 -11.50 0.32 -14.37
C GLY A 374 -10.41 -0.75 -14.48
N GLN A 375 -9.42 -0.59 -15.36
CA GLN A 375 -8.23 -1.44 -15.29
C GLN A 375 -7.49 -1.22 -13.96
N THR A 376 -6.95 -2.31 -13.41
CA THR A 376 -6.30 -2.34 -12.10
C THR A 376 -4.89 -2.89 -12.19
N GLY A 377 -4.03 -2.44 -11.29
CA GLY A 377 -2.73 -3.04 -11.04
C GLY A 377 -2.40 -3.08 -9.55
N GLY A 378 -1.25 -3.66 -9.23
CA GLY A 378 -0.86 -3.96 -7.86
C GLY A 378 0.49 -3.37 -7.48
N ASN A 379 0.96 -3.76 -6.30
CA ASN A 379 2.33 -3.49 -5.87
C ASN A 379 3.32 -4.27 -6.76
N ASN A 380 3.87 -3.57 -7.75
CA ASN A 380 4.86 -4.06 -8.70
C ASN A 380 5.82 -2.92 -9.05
N THR A 381 6.93 -2.86 -8.31
CA THR A 381 7.94 -1.80 -8.44
C THR A 381 9.05 -2.12 -9.45
N THR A 382 9.05 -3.34 -10.01
CA THR A 382 10.13 -3.83 -10.89
C THR A 382 9.78 -3.66 -12.36
N THR A 383 9.00 -4.57 -12.95
CA THR A 383 8.58 -4.47 -14.36
C THR A 383 7.32 -3.63 -14.53
N GLY A 384 6.51 -3.53 -13.47
CA GLY A 384 5.20 -2.88 -13.53
C GLY A 384 4.12 -3.76 -14.17
N ASN A 385 2.90 -3.25 -14.15
CA ASN A 385 1.73 -3.83 -14.77
C ASN A 385 1.49 -3.17 -16.13
N THR A 386 1.23 -3.97 -17.17
CA THR A 386 0.96 -3.47 -18.52
C THR A 386 -0.45 -2.88 -18.62
N VAL A 387 -0.54 -1.67 -19.18
CA VAL A 387 -1.76 -0.99 -19.58
C VAL A 387 -1.77 -0.89 -21.11
N SER A 388 -2.82 -1.43 -21.72
CA SER A 388 -3.05 -1.32 -23.17
C SER A 388 -4.08 -0.25 -23.47
N PHE A 389 -3.83 0.55 -24.50
CA PHE A 389 -4.73 1.59 -25.00
C PHE A 389 -4.63 1.70 -26.52
N ASP A 390 -5.71 2.09 -27.19
CA ASP A 390 -5.76 2.16 -28.65
C ASP A 390 -5.66 3.60 -29.12
N MET A 391 -4.69 3.88 -30.00
CA MET A 391 -4.55 5.20 -30.63
C MET A 391 -5.60 5.37 -31.73
N MET A 392 -6.05 6.60 -31.96
CA MET A 392 -6.86 6.92 -33.14
C MET A 392 -6.03 6.82 -34.42
N ALA A 393 -6.70 6.53 -35.54
CA ALA A 393 -6.06 6.63 -36.85
C ALA A 393 -5.92 8.10 -37.27
N GLU A 394 -4.86 8.42 -37.99
CA GLU A 394 -4.57 9.75 -38.50
C GLU A 394 -5.72 10.26 -39.39
N ASP A 395 -6.15 11.50 -39.12
CA ASP A 395 -7.07 12.25 -39.95
C ASP A 395 -6.33 13.50 -40.45
N SER A 396 -5.94 13.51 -41.72
CA SER A 396 -5.20 14.61 -42.32
C SER A 396 -6.01 15.91 -42.38
N SER A 397 -7.33 15.87 -42.19
CA SER A 397 -8.18 17.06 -42.11
C SER A 397 -8.19 17.69 -40.70
N VAL A 398 -7.75 16.95 -39.69
CA VAL A 398 -7.68 17.39 -38.27
C VAL A 398 -6.35 16.93 -37.66
N PRO A 399 -5.24 17.66 -37.86
CA PRO A 399 -3.94 17.30 -37.30
C PRO A 399 -3.96 17.24 -35.77
N LYS A 400 -3.45 16.15 -35.20
CA LYS A 400 -3.45 15.90 -33.75
C LYS A 400 -2.04 15.72 -33.17
N SER A 401 -0.97 15.92 -33.96
CA SER A 401 0.40 15.97 -33.42
C SER A 401 0.52 16.96 -32.26
N GLY A 402 1.16 16.52 -31.18
CA GLY A 402 1.39 17.29 -29.97
C GLY A 402 0.18 17.41 -29.04
N LYS A 403 -0.98 16.86 -29.41
CA LYS A 403 -2.16 16.79 -28.53
C LYS A 403 -1.97 15.74 -27.44
N ILE A 404 -2.64 15.91 -26.31
CA ILE A 404 -2.38 15.14 -25.09
C ILE A 404 -3.68 14.56 -24.55
N ALA A 405 -3.67 13.24 -24.31
CA ALA A 405 -4.62 12.58 -23.43
C ALA A 405 -3.95 12.31 -22.07
N THR A 406 -4.70 12.48 -20.98
CA THR A 406 -4.22 12.22 -19.61
C THR A 406 -4.97 11.04 -19.03
N ILE A 407 -4.23 10.02 -18.58
CA ILE A 407 -4.75 8.85 -17.88
C ILE A 407 -4.49 9.07 -16.39
N THR A 408 -5.55 9.05 -15.58
CA THR A 408 -5.47 9.24 -14.13
C THR A 408 -5.59 7.90 -13.41
N PHE A 409 -4.55 7.57 -12.67
CA PHE A 409 -4.45 6.40 -11.80
C PHE A 409 -4.77 6.81 -10.37
N THR A 410 -5.60 6.05 -9.67
CA THR A 410 -5.94 6.28 -8.26
C THR A 410 -5.39 5.16 -7.40
N ASN A 411 -4.69 5.53 -6.33
CA ASN A 411 -4.24 4.62 -5.29
C ASN A 411 -5.45 4.09 -4.51
N THR A 412 -5.61 2.77 -4.45
CA THR A 412 -6.74 2.12 -3.78
C THR A 412 -6.70 2.21 -2.26
N SER A 413 -5.55 2.57 -1.68
CA SER A 413 -5.36 2.64 -0.22
C SER A 413 -5.77 3.99 0.36
N ASP A 414 -5.44 5.10 -0.31
CA ASP A 414 -5.63 6.46 0.21
C ASP A 414 -6.38 7.42 -0.74
N GLY A 415 -6.69 6.97 -1.97
CA GLY A 415 -7.40 7.78 -2.96
C GLY A 415 -6.54 8.83 -3.68
N SER A 416 -5.23 8.91 -3.41
CA SER A 416 -4.31 9.80 -4.13
C SER A 416 -4.27 9.48 -5.64
N THR A 417 -3.99 10.49 -6.46
CA THR A 417 -4.05 10.39 -7.92
C THR A 417 -2.73 10.69 -8.60
N TYR A 418 -2.44 9.97 -9.68
CA TYR A 418 -1.22 10.09 -10.48
C TYR A 418 -1.59 10.15 -11.97
N ASP A 419 -1.09 11.16 -12.67
CA ASP A 419 -1.41 11.40 -14.07
C ASP A 419 -0.28 10.96 -15.00
N VAL A 420 -0.62 10.17 -16.02
CA VAL A 420 0.27 9.80 -17.13
C VAL A 420 -0.23 10.45 -18.42
N LYS A 421 0.66 11.15 -19.12
CA LYS A 421 0.32 11.91 -20.34
C LYS A 421 0.73 11.14 -21.58
N ILE A 422 -0.26 10.85 -22.43
CA ILE A 422 -0.08 10.28 -23.77
C ILE A 422 -0.05 11.42 -24.77
N THR A 423 1.06 11.60 -25.48
CA THR A 423 1.20 12.64 -26.51
C THR A 423 1.06 12.01 -27.89
N ALA A 424 0.14 12.51 -28.71
CA ALA A 424 0.02 12.08 -30.11
C ALA A 424 1.16 12.65 -30.96
N VAL A 425 1.65 11.86 -31.91
CA VAL A 425 2.57 12.31 -32.95
C VAL A 425 2.07 11.92 -34.33
N ASP A 426 2.16 12.88 -35.25
CA ASP A 426 1.90 12.64 -36.68
C ASP A 426 3.21 12.26 -37.38
N ALA A 427 3.13 11.34 -38.34
CA ALA A 427 4.21 11.06 -39.28
C ALA A 427 3.66 11.29 -40.68
N LEU A 428 4.31 12.12 -41.49
CA LEU A 428 3.78 12.50 -42.80
C LEU A 428 4.00 11.36 -43.79
N TYR A 429 2.92 10.85 -44.40
CA TYR A 429 3.04 9.90 -45.51
C TYR A 429 3.68 10.57 -46.72
N VAL A 430 4.79 10.00 -47.19
CA VAL A 430 5.58 10.55 -48.29
C VAL A 430 5.52 9.72 -49.57
N GLY A 431 4.82 8.60 -49.56
CA GLY A 431 4.75 7.70 -50.72
C GLY A 431 5.37 6.33 -50.45
N ARG A 432 5.39 5.46 -51.47
CA ARG A 432 6.06 4.16 -51.41
C ARG A 432 7.54 4.34 -51.72
N PHE A 433 8.34 4.59 -50.68
CA PHE A 433 9.79 4.74 -50.74
C PHE A 433 10.54 3.89 -49.69
N GLY A 434 9.84 2.96 -49.01
CA GLY A 434 10.40 2.11 -47.97
C GLY A 434 10.46 0.62 -48.37
N GLY A 435 11.26 -0.18 -47.67
CA GLY A 435 11.48 -1.58 -48.01
C GLY A 435 12.39 -1.75 -49.23
N LYS A 436 12.39 -2.95 -49.81
CA LYS A 436 13.21 -3.24 -50.99
C LYS A 436 12.59 -2.56 -52.22
N LEU A 437 13.44 -2.05 -53.10
CA LEU A 437 13.04 -1.67 -54.46
C LEU A 437 12.91 -2.95 -55.30
N ALA A 438 11.70 -3.29 -55.71
CA ALA A 438 11.37 -4.50 -56.45
C ALA A 438 10.30 -4.25 -57.52
N PRO A 439 10.27 -5.02 -58.61
CA PRO A 439 9.16 -4.95 -59.57
C PRO A 439 7.87 -5.51 -58.94
N ASP A 440 6.75 -4.85 -59.19
CA ASP A 440 5.42 -5.35 -58.84
C ASP A 440 4.96 -6.49 -59.77
N ALA A 441 3.74 -6.99 -59.54
CA ALA A 441 3.16 -8.06 -60.35
C ALA A 441 3.05 -7.72 -61.86
N ASN A 442 3.13 -6.44 -62.22
CA ASN A 442 3.07 -5.93 -63.59
C ASN A 442 4.45 -5.50 -64.13
N GLY A 443 5.54 -5.74 -63.37
CA GLY A 443 6.91 -5.37 -63.75
C GLY A 443 7.29 -3.91 -63.48
N VAL A 444 6.45 -3.14 -62.76
CA VAL A 444 6.73 -1.75 -62.39
C VAL A 444 7.59 -1.73 -61.13
N TRP A 445 8.78 -1.13 -61.23
CA TRP A 445 9.68 -1.00 -60.09
C TRP A 445 9.15 0.02 -59.08
N GLN A 446 8.86 -0.45 -57.87
CA GLN A 446 8.45 0.38 -56.75
C GLN A 446 9.05 -0.15 -55.46
N PHE A 447 9.11 0.71 -54.45
CA PHE A 447 9.45 0.27 -53.11
C PHE A 447 8.25 -0.48 -52.49
N GLU A 448 8.54 -1.58 -51.81
CA GLU A 448 7.51 -2.49 -51.28
C GLU A 448 6.65 -1.85 -50.18
N ARG A 449 7.19 -0.90 -49.41
CA ARG A 449 6.54 -0.34 -48.21
C ARG A 449 6.30 1.16 -48.31
N LYS A 450 5.26 1.61 -47.61
CA LYS A 450 4.97 3.03 -47.39
C LYS A 450 6.04 3.64 -46.50
N LEU A 451 6.50 4.82 -46.87
CA LEU A 451 7.46 5.59 -46.09
C LEU A 451 6.73 6.77 -45.43
N TYR A 452 7.07 7.02 -44.18
CA TYR A 452 6.58 8.14 -43.39
C TYR A 452 7.75 8.94 -42.85
N VAL A 453 7.63 10.26 -42.82
CA VAL A 453 8.69 11.17 -42.35
C VAL A 453 8.28 11.81 -41.03
N GLN A 454 9.23 11.91 -40.11
CA GLN A 454 9.07 12.62 -38.85
C GLN A 454 8.64 14.09 -39.10
N SER A 455 7.71 14.61 -38.30
CA SER A 455 7.21 15.98 -38.43
C SER A 455 8.23 17.05 -38.01
N THR A 456 9.15 16.71 -37.10
CA THR A 456 10.13 17.63 -36.53
C THR A 456 11.56 17.25 -36.86
N ASP A 457 12.44 18.26 -36.90
CA ASP A 457 13.87 18.04 -37.08
C ASP A 457 14.53 17.62 -35.77
N GLU A 458 15.42 16.63 -35.85
CA GLU A 458 16.40 16.41 -34.80
C GLU A 458 17.35 17.60 -34.67
N THR A 459 18.04 17.70 -33.53
CA THR A 459 19.13 18.68 -33.38
C THR A 459 20.23 18.48 -34.41
N ALA A 460 21.02 19.53 -34.67
CA ALA A 460 22.15 19.39 -35.58
C ALA A 460 23.17 18.42 -34.97
N ILE A 461 23.39 17.29 -35.63
CA ILE A 461 24.21 16.19 -35.13
C ILE A 461 25.27 15.80 -36.16
N ALA A 462 26.44 15.38 -35.66
CA ALA A 462 27.45 14.78 -36.51
C ALA A 462 26.91 13.47 -37.10
N TRP A 463 27.32 13.15 -38.33
CA TRP A 463 27.03 11.84 -38.91
C TRP A 463 27.72 10.73 -38.11
N SER A 464 29.00 10.94 -37.76
CA SER A 464 29.82 10.05 -36.93
C SER A 464 30.82 10.84 -36.09
N THR A 465 31.16 10.33 -34.91
CA THR A 465 32.28 10.82 -34.07
C THR A 465 33.63 10.29 -34.53
N ASN A 466 33.65 9.30 -35.41
CA ASN A 466 34.86 8.66 -35.91
C ASN A 466 34.93 8.69 -37.45
N GLN A 467 36.13 8.89 -38.01
CA GLN A 467 36.40 8.94 -39.46
C GLN A 467 36.89 7.59 -40.00
N THR A 468 36.22 6.51 -39.60
CA THR A 468 36.46 5.16 -40.13
C THR A 468 35.46 4.87 -41.25
N ALA A 469 35.89 4.17 -42.31
CA ALA A 469 34.99 3.65 -43.32
C ALA A 469 34.16 2.50 -42.75
N THR A 470 32.85 2.59 -42.87
CA THR A 470 31.89 1.58 -42.46
C THR A 470 31.46 0.69 -43.63
N ASN A 471 31.72 1.13 -44.87
CA ASN A 471 31.24 0.52 -46.11
C ASN A 471 29.70 0.44 -46.19
N VAL A 472 29.01 1.31 -45.44
CA VAL A 472 27.55 1.43 -45.46
C VAL A 472 27.16 2.40 -46.57
N THR A 473 27.20 1.93 -47.82
CA THR A 473 27.11 2.76 -49.03
C THR A 473 25.79 2.57 -49.80
N ASP A 474 24.84 1.80 -49.27
CA ASP A 474 23.59 1.54 -49.99
C ASP A 474 22.77 2.84 -50.12
N PRO A 475 22.43 3.28 -51.34
CA PRO A 475 21.73 4.53 -51.53
C PRO A 475 20.21 4.41 -51.37
N VAL A 476 19.64 3.20 -51.26
CA VAL A 476 18.20 2.96 -51.15
C VAL A 476 17.79 2.22 -49.87
N ASP A 477 18.69 1.50 -49.21
CA ASP A 477 18.41 0.73 -47.99
C ASP A 477 18.74 1.51 -46.69
N GLY A 478 17.93 2.52 -46.37
CA GLY A 478 18.14 3.32 -45.16
C GLY A 478 18.00 2.53 -43.87
N LYS A 479 17.14 1.52 -43.87
CA LYS A 479 16.86 0.68 -42.71
C LYS A 479 18.04 -0.25 -42.40
N GLY A 480 18.55 -0.95 -43.40
CA GLY A 480 19.76 -1.77 -43.27
C GLY A 480 21.01 -0.94 -42.98
N ASN A 481 21.14 0.25 -43.57
CA ASN A 481 22.21 1.18 -43.23
C ASN A 481 22.15 1.59 -41.74
N THR A 482 20.98 2.03 -41.28
CA THR A 482 20.79 2.46 -39.89
C THR A 482 21.06 1.32 -38.92
N TYR A 483 20.62 0.10 -39.24
CA TYR A 483 20.92 -1.06 -38.40
C TYR A 483 22.44 -1.28 -38.25
N LYS A 484 23.21 -1.19 -39.33
CA LYS A 484 24.68 -1.29 -39.28
C LYS A 484 25.33 -0.14 -38.51
N LEU A 485 24.68 1.03 -38.48
CA LEU A 485 25.15 2.27 -37.86
C LEU A 485 24.46 2.58 -36.50
N ARG A 486 23.84 1.61 -35.84
CA ARG A 486 23.00 1.84 -34.65
C ARG A 486 23.75 2.13 -33.33
N SER A 487 25.05 2.40 -33.37
CA SER A 487 25.84 2.67 -32.17
C SER A 487 26.02 4.16 -31.94
N THR A 488 26.34 4.55 -30.70
CA THR A 488 26.58 5.95 -30.31
C THR A 488 27.72 6.63 -31.09
N THR A 489 28.59 5.86 -31.75
CA THR A 489 29.60 6.35 -32.68
C THR A 489 28.97 7.06 -33.88
N TYR A 490 27.90 6.50 -34.46
CA TYR A 490 27.23 7.02 -35.65
C TYR A 490 25.96 7.78 -35.26
N ARG A 491 26.18 8.96 -34.66
CA ARG A 491 25.15 9.73 -33.96
C ARG A 491 23.90 9.99 -34.79
N ALA A 492 24.03 10.28 -36.08
CA ALA A 492 22.87 10.52 -36.96
C ALA A 492 21.96 9.31 -37.09
N ALA A 493 22.52 8.12 -37.34
CA ALA A 493 21.75 6.89 -37.46
C ALA A 493 21.20 6.44 -36.09
N ASN A 494 22.02 6.55 -35.05
CA ASN A 494 21.63 6.21 -33.68
C ASN A 494 20.45 7.05 -33.17
N ALA A 495 20.40 8.35 -33.51
CA ALA A 495 19.30 9.23 -33.13
C ALA A 495 17.95 8.75 -33.69
N CYS A 496 17.93 8.18 -34.89
CA CYS A 496 16.72 7.56 -35.43
C CYS A 496 16.47 6.17 -34.87
N PHE A 497 17.52 5.37 -34.68
CA PHE A 497 17.39 4.02 -34.15
C PHE A 497 16.83 4.01 -32.72
N SER A 498 17.25 4.94 -31.87
CA SER A 498 16.80 5.04 -30.47
C SER A 498 15.34 5.44 -30.31
N LYS A 499 14.65 5.85 -31.38
CA LYS A 499 13.20 6.14 -31.39
C LYS A 499 12.33 4.89 -31.48
N ASN A 500 12.93 3.74 -31.76
CA ASN A 500 12.20 2.48 -31.84
C ASN A 500 11.82 2.00 -30.44
N ASP A 501 10.59 1.54 -30.29
CA ASP A 501 10.11 0.93 -29.06
C ASP A 501 11.00 -0.28 -28.73
N ASN A 502 11.46 -0.38 -27.47
CA ASN A 502 12.36 -1.45 -27.05
C ASN A 502 13.58 -1.63 -27.96
N ALA A 503 14.24 -0.54 -28.38
CA ALA A 503 15.36 -0.58 -29.34
C ALA A 503 16.45 -1.63 -29.02
N ASN A 504 16.66 -1.93 -27.73
CA ASN A 504 17.63 -2.92 -27.24
C ASN A 504 17.26 -4.38 -27.63
N THR A 505 16.00 -4.66 -27.96
CA THR A 505 15.52 -6.00 -28.35
C THR A 505 15.54 -6.23 -29.86
N ILE A 506 15.93 -5.22 -30.66
CA ILE A 506 15.99 -5.32 -32.12
C ILE A 506 17.23 -6.12 -32.53
N THR A 507 16.99 -7.30 -33.11
CA THR A 507 18.05 -8.23 -33.55
C THR A 507 18.25 -8.25 -35.07
N GLY A 508 17.41 -7.57 -35.84
CA GLY A 508 17.54 -7.48 -37.30
C GLY A 508 16.63 -6.45 -37.96
N VAL A 509 16.79 -6.28 -39.28
CA VAL A 509 16.04 -5.32 -40.11
C VAL A 509 14.54 -5.65 -40.21
N GLU A 510 14.17 -6.92 -40.03
CA GLU A 510 12.78 -7.40 -40.04
C GLU A 510 12.16 -7.45 -38.64
N SER A 511 12.84 -6.99 -37.59
CA SER A 511 12.23 -6.93 -36.26
C SER A 511 11.00 -6.01 -36.29
N ASP A 512 9.88 -6.46 -35.72
CA ASP A 512 8.62 -5.70 -35.71
C ASP A 512 8.78 -4.32 -35.07
N ASN A 513 9.57 -4.24 -34.00
CA ASN A 513 9.86 -3.00 -33.29
C ASN A 513 10.79 -2.04 -34.06
N PHE A 514 11.46 -2.50 -35.12
CA PHE A 514 12.35 -1.65 -35.91
C PHE A 514 11.57 -0.94 -37.02
N LYS A 515 11.01 0.23 -36.70
CA LYS A 515 10.26 1.08 -37.62
C LYS A 515 11.02 2.33 -38.02
N TRP A 516 11.61 3.07 -37.07
CA TRP A 516 12.34 4.31 -37.28
C TRP A 516 13.79 4.09 -37.72
N TYR A 517 14.20 4.77 -38.78
CA TYR A 517 15.57 4.74 -39.29
C TYR A 517 15.97 6.04 -39.99
N LEU A 518 17.26 6.21 -40.22
CA LEU A 518 17.81 7.31 -41.00
C LEU A 518 17.71 6.96 -42.49
N PRO A 519 16.97 7.73 -43.32
CA PRO A 519 16.77 7.39 -44.72
C PRO A 519 18.09 7.33 -45.48
N ALA A 520 18.21 6.40 -46.44
CA ALA A 520 19.33 6.40 -47.37
C ALA A 520 19.25 7.60 -48.32
N GLN A 521 20.35 7.91 -49.00
CA GLN A 521 20.48 9.07 -49.87
C GLN A 521 19.31 9.23 -50.85
N LYS A 522 18.91 8.15 -51.55
CA LYS A 522 17.81 8.19 -52.54
C LYS A 522 16.44 8.18 -51.89
N GLN A 523 16.29 7.64 -50.68
CA GLN A 523 15.02 7.76 -49.95
C GLN A 523 14.82 9.21 -49.48
N LEU A 524 15.86 9.85 -48.95
CA LEU A 524 15.81 11.26 -48.55
C LEU A 524 15.64 12.19 -49.77
N LEU A 525 16.22 11.82 -50.92
CA LEU A 525 15.96 12.46 -52.21
C LEU A 525 14.48 12.36 -52.61
N ALA A 526 13.86 11.20 -52.45
CA ALA A 526 12.45 11.02 -52.77
C ALA A 526 11.56 11.91 -51.89
N VAL A 527 11.89 11.98 -50.58
CA VAL A 527 11.26 12.93 -49.64
C VAL A 527 11.48 14.37 -50.10
N TYR A 528 12.66 14.72 -50.59
CA TYR A 528 12.91 16.04 -51.15
C TYR A 528 11.98 16.35 -52.34
N VAL A 529 11.81 15.42 -53.29
CA VAL A 529 10.99 15.69 -54.50
C VAL A 529 9.55 16.12 -54.15
N ILE A 530 9.00 15.54 -53.08
CA ILE A 530 7.62 15.80 -52.66
C ILE A 530 7.51 16.86 -51.57
N HIS A 531 8.60 17.23 -50.89
CA HIS A 531 8.56 18.16 -49.76
C HIS A 531 7.87 19.51 -50.07
N PRO A 532 7.86 20.03 -51.31
CA PRO A 532 7.09 21.24 -51.62
C PRO A 532 5.58 21.10 -51.44
N SER A 533 5.06 19.88 -51.39
CA SER A 533 3.65 19.59 -51.10
C SER A 533 3.33 19.49 -49.60
N PHE A 534 4.33 19.61 -48.73
CA PHE A 534 4.14 19.43 -47.29
C PHE A 534 3.52 20.69 -46.68
N ASP A 535 2.60 20.50 -45.74
CA ASP A 535 2.08 21.61 -44.94
C ASP A 535 3.20 22.28 -44.14
N SER A 536 2.96 23.53 -43.71
CA SER A 536 3.95 24.38 -43.03
C SER A 536 4.59 23.71 -41.80
N ASN A 537 3.84 22.86 -41.10
CA ASN A 537 4.30 22.16 -39.89
C ASN A 537 5.27 21.01 -40.17
N TYR A 538 5.38 20.57 -41.42
CA TYR A 538 6.24 19.48 -41.86
C TYR A 538 7.37 19.96 -42.76
N GLN A 539 7.53 21.27 -42.96
CA GLN A 539 8.59 21.79 -43.82
C GLN A 539 9.97 21.53 -43.19
N PHE A 540 10.94 21.18 -44.03
CA PHE A 540 12.36 21.13 -43.69
C PHE A 540 12.88 22.55 -43.45
N THR A 541 13.41 22.78 -42.24
CA THR A 541 13.83 24.10 -41.75
C THR A 541 15.31 24.41 -41.98
N SER A 542 16.10 23.41 -42.40
CA SER A 542 17.56 23.54 -42.58
C SER A 542 18.00 23.34 -44.02
N SER A 543 19.18 23.88 -44.36
CA SER A 543 19.75 23.72 -45.69
C SER A 543 20.16 22.30 -46.01
N TYR A 544 20.56 21.50 -45.02
CA TYR A 544 21.15 20.17 -45.19
C TYR A 544 20.65 19.18 -44.15
N TYR A 545 20.32 17.98 -44.63
CA TYR A 545 19.89 16.85 -43.81
C TYR A 545 20.75 15.64 -44.08
N TRP A 546 21.17 14.95 -43.02
CA TRP A 546 21.94 13.73 -43.16
C TRP A 546 21.11 12.59 -43.75
N SER A 547 21.72 11.83 -44.66
CA SER A 547 21.26 10.48 -45.01
C SER A 547 22.14 9.43 -44.32
N SER A 548 21.72 8.17 -44.33
CA SER A 548 22.49 7.04 -43.79
C SER A 548 23.59 6.52 -44.71
N THR A 549 23.74 7.09 -45.92
CA THR A 549 24.69 6.63 -46.94
C THR A 549 26.07 7.26 -46.75
N GLU A 550 27.07 6.41 -46.49
CA GLU A 550 28.48 6.77 -46.42
C GLU A 550 29.07 6.99 -47.82
N GLN A 551 30.02 7.92 -47.93
CA GLN A 551 30.80 8.12 -49.16
C GLN A 551 32.24 7.60 -49.04
N SER A 552 32.91 7.88 -47.93
CA SER A 552 34.31 7.52 -47.70
C SER A 552 34.62 7.43 -46.20
N THR A 553 35.90 7.25 -45.84
CA THR A 553 36.38 7.30 -44.46
C THR A 553 35.95 8.59 -43.73
N ALA A 554 36.08 9.74 -44.40
CA ALA A 554 35.77 11.04 -43.84
C ALA A 554 34.46 11.66 -44.34
N GLY A 555 33.84 11.11 -45.39
CA GLY A 555 32.68 11.71 -46.07
C GLY A 555 31.37 10.93 -45.91
N ALA A 556 30.26 11.64 -45.78
CA ALA A 556 28.89 11.11 -45.88
C ALA A 556 28.01 12.03 -46.73
N TYR A 557 26.88 11.50 -47.24
CA TYR A 557 25.99 12.23 -48.14
C TYR A 557 24.85 12.93 -47.39
N PRO A 558 24.83 14.26 -47.28
CA PRO A 558 23.62 15.00 -46.94
C PRO A 558 22.78 15.27 -48.20
N ILE A 559 21.50 15.61 -48.01
CA ILE A 559 20.65 16.18 -49.06
C ILE A 559 20.36 17.64 -48.72
N SER A 560 20.49 18.53 -49.71
CA SER A 560 20.11 19.92 -49.53
C SER A 560 18.63 20.12 -49.86
N PHE A 561 17.89 20.69 -48.92
CA PHE A 561 16.47 21.03 -49.09
C PHE A 561 16.24 22.47 -49.58
N ILE A 562 17.31 23.23 -49.80
CA ILE A 562 17.26 24.59 -50.38
C ILE A 562 17.84 24.62 -51.79
N SER A 563 19.03 24.02 -51.98
CA SER A 563 19.74 24.05 -53.27
C SER A 563 19.48 22.83 -54.14
N GLY A 564 18.64 21.92 -53.65
CA GLY A 564 18.34 20.66 -54.28
C GLY A 564 19.43 19.59 -54.15
N PRO A 565 19.10 18.36 -54.54
CA PRO A 565 19.99 17.22 -54.43
C PRO A 565 21.15 17.33 -55.41
N ARG A 566 22.36 17.19 -54.88
CA ARG A 566 23.59 17.06 -55.68
C ARG A 566 24.09 15.62 -55.52
N PRO A 567 23.93 14.75 -56.53
CA PRO A 567 24.18 13.30 -56.40
C PRO A 567 25.59 12.92 -55.91
N SER A 568 26.57 13.79 -56.16
CA SER A 568 27.99 13.61 -55.81
C SER A 568 28.47 14.50 -54.65
N TYR A 569 27.58 15.24 -53.99
CA TYR A 569 27.96 16.13 -52.91
C TYR A 569 28.04 15.39 -51.57
N TYR A 570 29.26 15.25 -51.05
CA TYR A 570 29.54 14.69 -49.73
C TYR A 570 30.28 15.70 -48.88
N VAL A 571 30.19 15.54 -47.57
CA VAL A 571 30.78 16.45 -46.58
C VAL A 571 31.36 15.67 -45.41
N ASN A 572 32.18 16.35 -44.61
CA ASN A 572 32.86 15.72 -43.48
C ASN A 572 31.84 15.17 -42.45
N LYS A 573 32.02 13.91 -42.02
CA LYS A 573 31.13 13.21 -41.08
C LYS A 573 30.97 13.91 -39.72
N GLY A 574 31.94 14.72 -39.31
CA GLY A 574 31.90 15.49 -38.06
C GLY A 574 31.04 16.75 -38.13
N GLN A 575 30.56 17.14 -39.31
CA GLN A 575 29.71 18.33 -39.47
C GLN A 575 28.34 18.12 -38.83
N GLY A 576 27.84 19.16 -38.14
CA GLY A 576 26.50 19.13 -37.55
C GLY A 576 25.43 19.49 -38.57
N TYR A 577 24.68 18.51 -39.05
CA TYR A 577 23.47 18.73 -39.85
C TYR A 577 22.24 18.13 -39.17
N ARG A 578 21.07 18.63 -39.57
CA ARG A 578 19.80 18.13 -39.05
C ARG A 578 19.56 16.71 -39.55
N VAL A 579 18.77 15.97 -38.79
CA VAL A 579 18.29 14.64 -39.15
C VAL A 579 16.77 14.68 -39.13
N ARG A 580 16.16 13.99 -40.10
CA ARG A 580 14.72 13.71 -40.07
C ARG A 580 14.55 12.22 -40.29
N CYS A 581 14.08 11.55 -39.26
CA CYS A 581 13.94 10.11 -39.29
C CYS A 581 12.75 9.72 -40.14
N VAL A 582 12.82 8.54 -40.74
CA VAL A 582 11.72 7.96 -41.50
C VAL A 582 11.32 6.63 -40.90
N ARG A 583 10.11 6.18 -41.18
CA ARG A 583 9.67 4.85 -40.81
C ARG A 583 8.90 4.16 -41.91
N GLU A 584 8.96 2.84 -41.89
CA GLU A 584 8.15 1.97 -42.73
C GLU A 584 6.94 1.46 -41.96
N ILE A 585 5.78 1.47 -42.62
CA ILE A 585 4.57 0.80 -42.14
C ILE A 585 4.20 -0.26 -43.18
N SER A 586 3.97 -1.49 -42.71
CA SER A 586 3.43 -2.59 -43.51
C SER A 586 1.95 -2.32 -43.81
N ASP A 587 1.51 -2.67 -45.02
CA ASP A 587 0.10 -2.64 -45.40
C ASP A 587 -0.74 -3.65 -44.62
#